data_AF-A0A379XX62-F1
#
_entry.id   AF-A0A379XX62-F1
#
_cell.length_a   1.000
_cell.length_b   1.000
_cell.length_c   1.000
_cell.angle_alpha   90.00
_cell.angle_beta   90.00
_cell.angle_gamma   90.00
#
_symmetry.space_group_name_H-M   'P 1'
#
loop_
_entity.id
_entity.type
_entity.pdbx_description
1 polymer ?
#
loop_
_entity_poly.entity_id
_entity_poly.type
_entity_poly.pdbx_seq_one_letter_code
_entity_poly.pdbx_strand_id
1 'polypeptide(L)'
;MIFLKTQLVFFGDVYYPLLEGVVNLFFSALLAFYIGLPGIIIGTIISNVLITLIAKPLYLYGKMFGRFNALKKYLSFVLKPLIFSFVIFAVFYFTREQIIFFKVSNWFDFISKLTIVSLVSMIIVFAVFYADANFRFFVKRILRVVF
;
A
#
# COMPACT_ATOMS: atom_id res chain seq x y z
N MET A 1 26.21 -7.33 -16.27
CA MET A 1 26.80 -8.30 -15.31
C MET A 1 26.86 -7.80 -13.86
N ILE A 2 26.51 -6.54 -13.55
CA ILE A 2 26.52 -5.99 -12.17
C ILE A 2 25.17 -6.21 -11.44
N PHE A 3 24.06 -6.35 -12.16
CA PHE A 3 22.72 -6.57 -11.57
C PHE A 3 22.43 -8.02 -11.12
N LEU A 4 23.19 -9.01 -11.59
CA LEU A 4 23.00 -10.40 -11.20
C LEU A 4 23.87 -10.83 -10.01
N LYS A 5 24.90 -10.05 -9.66
CA LYS A 5 25.82 -10.39 -8.56
C LYS A 5 25.31 -9.94 -7.17
N THR A 6 24.32 -9.06 -7.11
CA THR A 6 23.61 -8.70 -5.87
C THR A 6 22.52 -9.70 -5.46
N GLN A 7 22.26 -10.71 -6.29
CA GLN A 7 21.53 -11.93 -5.90
C GLN A 7 22.40 -12.93 -5.13
N LEU A 8 23.63 -12.56 -4.73
CA LEU A 8 24.31 -13.15 -3.57
C LEU A 8 23.51 -12.79 -2.31
N VAL A 9 22.42 -13.54 -2.21
CA VAL A 9 21.56 -13.84 -1.08
C VAL A 9 22.00 -13.14 0.18
N PHE A 10 21.29 -12.07 0.47
CA PHE A 10 21.35 -11.44 1.76
C PHE A 10 20.59 -12.32 2.76
N PHE A 11 21.11 -13.52 3.07
CA PHE A 11 20.49 -14.61 3.86
C PHE A 11 19.93 -14.22 5.23
N GLY A 12 20.13 -12.97 5.68
CA GLY A 12 19.65 -12.53 6.97
C GLY A 12 18.13 -12.37 7.06
N ASP A 13 17.38 -12.43 5.94
CA ASP A 13 15.93 -12.40 5.94
C ASP A 13 15.26 -13.78 5.70
N VAL A 14 16.04 -14.83 5.42
CA VAL A 14 15.56 -16.20 5.14
C VAL A 14 14.85 -16.84 6.32
N TYR A 15 15.13 -16.38 7.54
CA TYR A 15 14.49 -16.87 8.76
C TYR A 15 13.11 -16.25 9.02
N TYR A 16 12.77 -15.11 8.41
CA TYR A 16 11.49 -14.45 8.68
C TYR A 16 10.28 -15.24 8.18
N PRO A 17 10.29 -15.91 7.01
CA PRO A 17 9.20 -16.80 6.61
C PRO A 17 8.97 -17.97 7.60
N LEU A 18 10.04 -18.54 8.16
CA LEU A 18 9.93 -19.59 9.18
C LEU A 18 9.34 -19.02 10.47
N LEU A 19 9.81 -17.85 10.90
CA LEU A 19 9.30 -17.17 12.08
C LEU A 19 7.83 -16.74 11.92
N GLU A 20 7.43 -16.31 10.72
CA GLU A 20 6.04 -16.05 10.35
C GLU A 20 5.16 -17.29 10.48
N GLY A 21 5.64 -18.45 10.00
CA GLY A 21 4.93 -19.72 10.16
C GLY A 21 4.75 -20.12 11.62
N VAL A 22 5.80 -19.98 12.44
CA VAL A 22 5.74 -20.29 13.88
C VAL A 22 4.75 -19.36 14.60
N VAL A 23 4.82 -18.05 14.33
CA VAL A 23 3.91 -17.06 14.91
C VAL A 23 2.47 -17.31 14.45
N ASN A 24 2.26 -17.65 13.17
CA ASN A 24 0.93 -17.99 12.64
C ASN A 24 0.36 -19.21 13.37
N LEU A 25 1.10 -20.32 13.45
CA LEU A 25 0.63 -21.53 14.13
C LEU A 25 0.29 -21.27 15.60
N PHE A 26 1.13 -20.51 16.29
CA PHE A 26 0.89 -20.15 17.69
C PHE A 26 -0.41 -19.35 17.87
N PHE A 27 -0.56 -18.23 17.16
CA PHE A 27 -1.76 -17.39 17.30
C PHE A 27 -3.01 -18.06 16.75
N SER A 28 -2.90 -18.77 15.62
CA SER A 28 -4.02 -19.50 15.03
C SER A 28 -4.52 -20.60 15.96
N ALA A 29 -3.64 -21.40 16.58
CA ALA A 29 -4.05 -22.42 17.54
C ALA A 29 -4.67 -21.81 18.80
N LEU A 30 -4.05 -20.74 19.34
CA LEU A 30 -4.56 -20.04 20.52
C LEU A 30 -5.95 -19.46 20.26
N LEU A 31 -6.14 -18.72 19.17
CA LEU A 31 -7.40 -18.08 18.82
C LEU A 31 -8.45 -19.09 18.36
N ALA A 32 -8.06 -20.18 17.70
CA ALA A 32 -8.99 -21.24 17.32
C ALA A 32 -9.68 -21.88 18.54
N PHE A 33 -8.98 -21.95 19.67
CA PHE A 33 -9.58 -22.43 20.92
C PHE A 33 -10.72 -21.52 21.42
N TYR A 34 -10.60 -20.20 21.24
CA TYR A 34 -11.59 -19.24 21.75
C TYR A 34 -12.72 -18.93 20.76
N ILE A 35 -12.40 -18.82 19.47
CA ILE A 35 -13.32 -18.31 18.44
C ILE A 35 -13.38 -19.20 17.19
N GLY A 36 -12.78 -20.39 17.22
CA GLY A 36 -12.85 -21.37 16.13
C GLY A 36 -12.15 -20.92 14.84
N LEU A 37 -12.76 -21.20 13.69
CA LEU A 37 -12.18 -20.89 12.37
C LEU A 37 -11.79 -19.40 12.18
N PRO A 38 -12.61 -18.41 12.61
CA PRO A 38 -12.20 -17.01 12.62
C PRO A 38 -10.85 -16.76 13.31
N GLY A 39 -10.52 -17.53 14.34
CA GLY A 39 -9.25 -17.43 15.05
C GLY A 39 -8.04 -17.78 14.20
N ILE A 40 -8.17 -18.74 13.29
CA ILE A 40 -7.11 -19.13 12.34
C ILE A 40 -6.87 -18.00 11.34
N ILE A 41 -7.94 -17.37 10.86
CA ILE A 41 -7.86 -16.22 9.94
C ILE A 41 -7.14 -15.05 10.64
N ILE A 42 -7.55 -14.74 11.87
CA ILE A 42 -6.93 -13.67 12.66
C ILE A 42 -5.45 -13.99 12.95
N GLY A 43 -5.12 -15.24 13.29
CA GLY A 43 -3.73 -15.66 13.50
C GLY A 43 -2.86 -15.46 12.26
N THR A 44 -3.41 -15.73 11.07
CA THR A 44 -2.75 -15.45 9.78
C THR A 44 -2.57 -13.95 9.52
N ILE A 45 -3.56 -13.12 9.86
CA ILE A 45 -3.44 -11.66 9.74
C ILE A 45 -2.36 -11.15 10.69
N ILE A 46 -2.36 -11.59 11.94
CA ILE A 46 -1.38 -11.18 12.96
C ILE A 46 0.04 -11.54 12.51
N SER A 47 0.29 -12.77 12.06
CA SER A 47 1.63 -13.19 11.63
C SER A 47 2.13 -12.38 10.43
N ASN A 48 1.27 -12.14 9.43
CA ASN A 48 1.62 -11.33 8.27
C ASN A 48 1.94 -9.88 8.67
N VAL A 49 1.14 -9.29 9.56
CA VAL A 49 1.35 -7.92 10.03
C VAL A 49 2.66 -7.82 10.81
N LEU A 50 2.88 -8.68 11.79
CA LEU A 50 4.07 -8.63 12.64
C LEU A 50 5.35 -8.90 11.84
N ILE A 51 5.34 -9.93 11.00
CA ILE A 51 6.57 -10.43 10.40
C ILE A 51 6.81 -9.83 9.03
N THR A 52 5.82 -9.92 8.14
CA THR A 52 5.95 -9.44 6.78
C THR A 52 5.85 -7.92 6.66
N LEU A 53 4.91 -7.29 7.37
CA LEU A 53 4.73 -5.84 7.28
C LEU A 53 5.62 -5.05 8.26
N ILE A 54 6.03 -5.60 9.40
CA ILE A 54 6.82 -4.82 10.38
C ILE A 54 8.27 -5.32 10.44
N ALA A 55 8.50 -6.58 10.77
CA ALA A 55 9.84 -7.07 11.07
C ALA A 55 10.77 -7.07 9.83
N LYS A 56 10.32 -7.59 8.69
CA LYS A 56 11.12 -7.61 7.43
C LYS A 56 11.51 -6.20 6.98
N PRO A 57 10.60 -5.21 6.86
CA PRO A 57 10.98 -3.85 6.46
C PRO A 57 11.87 -3.16 7.49
N LEU A 58 11.61 -3.29 8.79
CA LEU A 58 12.45 -2.65 9.81
C LEU A 58 13.89 -3.15 9.79
N TYR A 59 14.07 -4.45 9.56
CA TYR A 59 15.40 -5.03 9.39
C TYR A 59 16.11 -4.47 8.15
N LEU A 60 15.42 -4.40 7.01
CA LEU A 60 15.96 -3.87 5.76
C LEU A 60 16.34 -2.38 5.91
N TYR A 61 15.42 -1.56 6.41
CA TYR A 61 15.65 -0.13 6.63
C TYR A 61 16.73 0.12 7.69
N GLY A 62 16.83 -0.72 8.71
CA GLY A 62 17.88 -0.65 9.73
C GLY A 62 19.26 -0.94 9.18
N LYS A 63 19.37 -1.83 8.18
CA LYS A 63 20.63 -2.06 7.47
C LYS A 63 20.97 -0.98 6.47
N MET A 64 19.98 -0.39 5.79
CA MET A 64 20.21 0.66 4.80
C MET A 64 20.50 2.04 5.41
N PHE A 65 19.85 2.39 6.53
CA PHE A 65 19.85 3.75 7.08
C PHE A 65 20.30 3.83 8.56
N GLY A 66 20.74 2.71 9.13
CA GLY A 66 21.05 2.59 10.56
C GLY A 66 19.81 2.36 11.42
N ARG A 67 19.97 1.62 12.53
CA ARG A 67 18.85 1.18 13.40
C ARG A 67 18.00 2.35 13.93
N PHE A 68 18.63 3.45 14.32
CA PHE A 68 17.93 4.62 14.89
C PHE A 68 17.00 5.32 13.90
N ASN A 69 17.32 5.32 12.61
CA ASN A 69 16.52 5.99 11.58
C ASN A 69 15.56 5.05 10.84
N ALA A 70 15.70 3.73 11.04
CA ALA A 70 14.95 2.70 10.34
C ALA A 70 13.44 2.88 10.47
N LEU A 71 12.96 2.96 11.72
CA LEU A 71 11.55 3.10 12.04
C LEU A 71 10.97 4.39 11.48
N LYS A 72 11.68 5.52 11.65
CA LYS A 72 11.25 6.83 11.14
C LYS A 72 11.11 6.83 9.62
N LYS A 73 12.08 6.27 8.90
CA LYS A 73 12.03 6.20 7.43
C LYS A 73 10.96 5.23 6.93
N TYR A 74 10.83 4.07 7.57
CA TYR A 74 9.80 3.10 7.24
C TYR A 74 8.39 3.67 7.47
N LEU A 75 8.13 4.26 8.64
CA LEU A 75 6.86 4.92 8.94
C LEU A 75 6.59 6.06 7.97
N SER A 76 7.58 6.89 7.64
CA SER A 76 7.39 7.96 6.64
C SER A 76 7.04 7.40 5.26
N PHE A 77 7.64 6.27 4.87
CA PHE A 77 7.35 5.59 3.60
C PHE A 77 5.93 5.02 3.55
N VAL A 78 5.42 4.48 4.66
CA VAL A 78 4.07 3.88 4.74
C VAL A 78 2.98 4.92 4.99
N LEU A 79 3.21 5.86 5.92
CA LEU A 79 2.22 6.85 6.32
C LEU A 79 1.94 7.89 5.24
N LYS A 80 2.94 8.28 4.44
CA LYS A 80 2.71 9.28 3.38
C LYS A 80 1.68 8.82 2.34
N PRO A 81 1.83 7.64 1.69
CA PRO A 81 0.80 7.10 0.80
C PRO A 81 -0.54 6.91 1.50
N LEU A 82 -0.55 6.41 2.75
CA LEU A 82 -1.80 6.23 3.50
C LEU A 82 -2.56 7.55 3.71
N ILE A 83 -1.86 8.64 4.05
CA ILE A 83 -2.46 9.97 4.20
C ILE A 83 -3.02 10.43 2.86
N PHE A 84 -2.28 10.28 1.76
CA PHE A 84 -2.80 10.65 0.44
C PHE A 84 -4.03 9.82 0.04
N SER A 85 -4.03 8.51 0.30
CA SER A 85 -5.19 7.66 0.07
C SER A 85 -6.40 8.10 0.90
N PHE A 86 -6.20 8.49 2.16
CA PHE A 86 -7.27 8.99 3.01
C PHE A 86 -7.80 10.35 2.52
N VAL A 87 -6.93 11.25 2.09
CA VAL A 87 -7.33 12.54 1.49
C VAL A 87 -8.13 12.31 0.21
N ILE A 88 -7.69 11.41 -0.67
CA ILE A 88 -8.42 11.04 -1.89
C ILE A 88 -9.81 10.52 -1.53
N PHE A 89 -9.89 9.58 -0.58
CA PHE A 89 -11.16 9.03 -0.13
C PHE A 89 -12.09 10.12 0.45
N ALA A 90 -11.56 11.02 1.28
CA ALA A 90 -12.32 12.14 1.82
C ALA A 90 -12.84 13.06 0.72
N VAL A 91 -12.00 13.45 -0.25
CA VAL A 91 -12.41 14.27 -1.39
C VAL A 91 -13.54 13.60 -2.19
N PHE A 92 -13.41 12.31 -2.51
CA PHE A 92 -14.48 11.56 -3.18
C PHE A 92 -15.76 11.50 -2.36
N TYR A 93 -15.66 11.30 -1.05
CA TYR A 93 -16.82 11.24 -0.17
C TYR A 93 -17.61 12.55 -0.22
N PHE A 94 -16.94 13.70 -0.27
CA PHE A 94 -17.58 15.01 -0.37
C PHE A 94 -18.10 15.33 -1.78
N THR A 95 -17.41 14.91 -2.83
CA THR A 95 -17.81 15.22 -4.22
C THR A 95 -18.83 14.24 -4.80
N ARG A 96 -19.11 13.11 -4.14
CA ARG A 96 -20.02 12.06 -4.67
C ARG A 96 -21.38 12.60 -5.09
N GLU A 97 -22.01 13.47 -4.29
CA GLU A 97 -23.38 13.94 -4.54
C GLU A 97 -23.46 14.78 -5.82
N GLN A 98 -22.38 15.50 -6.14
CA GLN A 98 -22.25 16.30 -7.36
C GLN A 98 -22.05 15.42 -8.60
N ILE A 99 -21.42 14.26 -8.43
CA ILE A 99 -21.09 13.31 -9.50
C ILE A 99 -22.27 12.36 -9.81
N ILE A 100 -23.15 12.10 -8.83
CA ILE A 100 -24.22 11.10 -8.93
C ILE A 100 -25.49 11.60 -9.65
N PHE A 101 -25.60 12.90 -9.96
CA PHE A 101 -26.84 13.54 -10.46
C PHE A 101 -27.44 12.96 -11.75
N PHE A 102 -26.69 12.18 -12.53
CA PHE A 102 -27.19 11.52 -13.73
C PHE A 102 -27.93 10.22 -13.42
N LYS A 103 -29.23 10.19 -13.72
CA LYS A 103 -30.03 8.96 -13.77
C LYS A 103 -29.61 8.17 -15.01
N VAL A 104 -29.29 6.89 -14.83
CA VAL A 104 -28.90 5.99 -15.91
C VAL A 104 -30.17 5.32 -16.42
N SER A 105 -30.49 5.51 -17.70
CA SER A 105 -31.67 4.88 -18.33
C SER A 105 -31.28 3.88 -19.42
N ASN A 106 -30.23 4.18 -20.18
CA ASN A 106 -29.77 3.38 -21.30
C ASN A 106 -28.27 3.02 -21.16
N TRP A 107 -27.81 2.05 -21.97
CA TRP A 107 -26.39 1.65 -22.02
C TRP A 107 -25.45 2.81 -22.35
N PHE A 108 -25.88 3.73 -23.20
CA PHE A 108 -25.10 4.92 -23.52
C PHE A 108 -24.89 5.82 -22.29
N ASP A 109 -25.95 6.09 -21.52
CA ASP A 109 -25.86 6.86 -20.27
C ASP A 109 -24.92 6.21 -19.26
N PHE A 110 -24.92 4.88 -19.20
CA PHE A 110 -24.02 4.12 -18.33
C PHE A 110 -22.55 4.33 -18.73
N ILE A 111 -22.23 4.19 -20.02
CA ILE A 111 -20.87 4.38 -20.54
C ILE A 111 -20.42 5.83 -20.33
N SER A 112 -21.29 6.81 -20.62
CA SER A 112 -21.00 8.22 -20.39
C SER A 112 -20.74 8.51 -18.92
N LYS A 113 -21.57 7.98 -18.01
CA LYS A 113 -21.38 8.15 -16.56
C LYS A 113 -20.08 7.52 -16.08
N LEU A 114 -19.76 6.30 -16.52
CA LEU A 114 -18.53 5.61 -16.18
C LEU A 114 -17.29 6.38 -16.66
N THR A 115 -17.37 6.98 -17.85
CA THR A 115 -16.29 7.79 -18.43
C THR A 115 -16.09 9.09 -17.65
N ILE A 116 -17.17 9.79 -17.30
CA ILE A 116 -17.09 11.03 -16.50
C ILE A 116 -16.51 10.74 -15.12
N VAL A 117 -17.02 9.70 -14.44
CA VAL A 117 -16.55 9.31 -13.11
C VAL A 117 -15.06 8.95 -13.15
N SER A 118 -14.61 8.17 -14.14
CA SER A 118 -13.20 7.76 -14.23
C SER A 118 -12.27 8.93 -14.53
N LEU A 119 -12.65 9.87 -15.41
CA LEU A 119 -11.88 11.07 -15.70
C LEU A 119 -11.77 11.98 -14.47
N VAL A 120 -12.88 12.27 -13.79
CA VAL A 120 -12.89 13.06 -12.56
C VAL A 120 -12.02 12.38 -11.49
N SER A 121 -12.10 11.06 -11.38
CA SER A 121 -11.30 10.28 -10.44
C SER A 121 -9.81 10.40 -10.71
N MET A 122 -9.42 10.28 -11.98
CA MET A 122 -8.03 10.43 -12.41
C MET A 122 -7.49 11.82 -12.09
N ILE A 123 -8.28 12.87 -12.34
CA ILE A 123 -7.90 14.26 -12.04
C ILE A 123 -7.69 14.46 -10.53
N ILE A 124 -8.62 13.97 -9.69
CA ILE A 124 -8.52 14.09 -8.23
C ILE A 124 -7.27 13.38 -7.73
N VAL A 125 -7.06 12.13 -8.13
CA VAL A 125 -5.88 11.35 -7.72
C VAL A 125 -4.60 12.07 -8.15
N PHE A 126 -4.52 12.50 -9.41
CA PHE A 126 -3.34 13.22 -9.92
C PHE A 126 -3.09 14.51 -9.14
N ALA A 127 -4.13 15.31 -8.88
CA ALA A 127 -4.02 16.57 -8.14
C ALA A 127 -3.50 16.35 -6.71
N VAL A 128 -4.03 15.35 -6.00
CA VAL A 128 -3.58 15.02 -4.64
C VAL A 128 -2.13 14.54 -4.64
N PHE A 129 -1.76 13.62 -5.54
CA PHE A 129 -0.37 13.15 -5.63
C PHE A 129 0.61 14.21 -6.10
N TYR A 130 0.16 15.21 -6.88
CA TYR A 130 0.99 16.35 -7.29
C TYR A 130 1.44 17.23 -6.11
N ALA A 131 0.80 17.12 -4.95
CA ALA A 131 1.29 17.75 -3.71
C ALA A 131 2.63 17.16 -3.23
N ASP A 132 2.97 15.92 -3.58
CA ASP A 132 4.25 15.31 -3.24
C ASP A 132 5.39 15.75 -4.17
N ALA A 133 6.51 16.16 -3.57
CA ALA A 133 7.67 16.62 -4.32
C ALA A 133 8.32 15.51 -5.17
N ASN A 134 8.32 14.27 -4.67
CA ASN A 134 8.89 13.14 -5.43
C ASN A 134 8.03 12.82 -6.64
N PHE A 135 6.71 12.82 -6.48
CA PHE A 135 5.78 12.65 -7.59
C PHE A 135 5.95 13.74 -8.65
N ARG A 136 6.09 15.02 -8.25
CA ARG A 136 6.38 16.11 -9.21
C ARG A 136 7.69 15.88 -9.96
N PHE A 137 8.74 15.45 -9.29
CA PHE A 137 10.01 15.14 -9.94
C PHE A 137 9.88 13.97 -10.93
N PHE A 138 9.13 12.93 -10.56
CA PHE A 138 8.83 11.80 -11.42
C PHE A 138 8.07 12.22 -12.69
N VAL A 139 7.01 13.04 -12.56
CA VAL A 139 6.25 13.58 -13.70
C VAL A 139 7.16 14.41 -14.61
N LYS A 140 7.98 15.31 -14.05
CA LYS A 140 8.96 16.10 -14.83
C LYS A 140 9.94 15.22 -15.61
N ARG A 141 10.38 14.11 -15.00
CA ARG A 141 11.28 13.15 -15.66
C ARG A 141 10.61 12.43 -16.82
N ILE A 142 9.35 12.01 -16.67
CA ILE A 142 8.59 11.40 -17.77
C ILE A 142 8.42 12.40 -18.91
N LEU A 143 8.02 13.64 -18.61
CA LEU A 143 7.81 14.66 -19.63
C LEU A 143 9.08 14.92 -20.45
N ARG A 144 10.26 14.93 -19.81
CA ARG A 144 11.56 15.10 -20.51
C ARG A 144 11.93 13.91 -21.42
N VAL A 145 11.40 12.72 -21.16
CA VAL A 145 11.68 11.53 -21.98
C VAL A 145 10.73 11.45 -23.18
N VAL A 146 9.51 11.96 -23.01
CA VAL A 146 8.45 11.91 -24.02
C VAL A 146 8.50 13.11 -24.98
N PHE A 147 8.91 14.28 -24.50
CA PHE A 147 9.07 15.53 -25.26
C PHE A 147 10.52 15.97 -25.24
#